data_AF-N6T189-F1
#
_entry.id   AF-N6T189-F1
#
_cell.length_a   1.000
_cell.length_b   1.000
_cell.length_c   1.000
_cell.angle_alpha   90.00
_cell.angle_beta   90.00
_cell.angle_gamma   90.00
#
_symmetry.space_group_name_H-M   'P 1'
#
loop_
_entity.id
_entity.type
_entity.pdbx_description
1 polymer ?
#
loop_
_entity_poly.entity_id
_entity_poly.type
_entity_poly.pdbx_seq_one_letter_code
_entity_poly.pdbx_strand_id
1 'polypeptide(L)'
;MFQLLGKFQGDKHEAYVRLTLHQHYRAVKEKRTNIAKPSREANVCFAEGFNFKMASAQADVSSLAFHVFQHTSGYDKLIGKVVLGSYMFTRGKALNQWNTAIARPMEHSQCWHTLSE
;
A
#
# COMPACT_ATOMS: atom_id res chain seq x y z
N MET A 1 -0.89 1.84 12.10
CA MET A 1 -0.03 2.65 11.18
C MET A 1 0.62 1.66 10.21
N PHE A 2 0.53 1.87 8.90
CA PHE A 2 1.21 1.01 7.92
C PHE A 2 2.43 1.77 7.42
N GLN A 3 3.63 1.33 7.79
CA GLN A 3 4.87 1.85 7.21
C GLN A 3 5.24 0.99 6.00
N LEU A 4 5.31 1.62 4.83
CA LEU A 4 5.75 0.98 3.59
C LEU A 4 7.21 1.38 3.34
N LEU A 5 8.16 0.58 3.83
CA LEU A 5 9.49 0.60 3.24
C LEU A 5 9.42 -0.30 2.00
N GLY A 6 9.80 0.23 0.84
CA GLY A 6 10.02 -0.53 -0.38
C GLY A 6 11.48 -0.36 -0.78
N LYS A 7 12.18 -1.44 -1.10
CA LYS A 7 13.39 -1.34 -1.92
C LYS A 7 12.93 -1.51 -3.36
N PHE A 8 12.86 -0.39 -4.07
CA PHE A 8 12.57 -0.40 -5.50
C PHE A 8 13.90 -0.29 -6.24
N GLN A 9 14.19 -1.24 -7.11
CA GLN A 9 15.31 -1.17 -8.04
C GLN A 9 14.72 -0.82 -9.40
N GLY A 10 14.49 0.46 -9.62
CA GLY A 10 14.08 0.97 -10.92
C GLY A 10 14.72 2.32 -11.14
N ASP A 11 14.90 2.66 -12.41
CA ASP A 11 15.59 3.83 -12.95
C ASP A 11 15.42 5.11 -12.12
N LYS A 12 16.38 6.04 -12.24
CA LYS A 12 16.54 7.34 -11.51
C LYS A 12 15.33 8.30 -11.59
N HIS A 13 14.14 7.83 -11.29
CA HIS A 13 12.89 8.54 -11.41
C HIS A 13 12.24 8.66 -10.04
N GLU A 14 11.54 9.76 -9.88
CA GLU A 14 10.76 10.03 -8.69
C GLU A 14 9.57 9.07 -8.64
N ALA A 15 9.10 8.73 -7.45
CA ALA A 15 7.97 7.82 -7.29
C ALA A 15 7.05 8.27 -6.16
N TYR A 16 5.81 7.79 -6.17
CA TYR A 16 4.87 7.95 -5.06
C TYR A 16 4.03 6.70 -4.87
N VAL A 17 3.45 6.55 -3.69
CA VAL A 17 2.52 5.46 -3.40
C VAL A 17 1.12 6.04 -3.22
N ARG A 18 0.15 5.45 -3.92
CA ARG A 18 -1.28 5.71 -3.77
C ARG A 18 -1.93 4.58 -2.99
N LEU A 19 -2.60 4.92 -1.89
CA LEU A 19 -3.36 4.00 -1.07
C LEU A 19 -4.86 4.23 -1.27
N THR A 20 -5.55 3.18 -1.68
CA THR A 20 -7.00 3.21 -1.90
C THR A 20 -7.67 2.22 -0.95
N LEU A 21 -8.54 2.70 -0.08
CA LEU A 21 -9.46 1.88 0.69
C LEU A 21 -10.66 1.53 -0.18
N HIS A 22 -10.87 0.23 -0.36
CA HIS A 22 -12.04 -0.34 -0.98
C HIS A 22 -12.95 -0.95 0.09
N GLN A 23 -14.25 -0.79 -0.11
CA GLN A 23 -15.29 -1.53 0.60
C GLN A 23 -16.17 -2.21 -0.45
N HIS A 24 -16.34 -3.51 -0.31
CA HIS A 24 -16.77 -4.40 -1.38
C HIS A 24 -15.88 -4.18 -2.60
N TYR A 25 -16.43 -3.67 -3.71
CA TYR A 25 -15.69 -3.39 -4.93
C TYR A 25 -15.55 -1.89 -5.23
N ARG A 26 -15.94 -1.01 -4.28
CA ARG A 26 -15.95 0.44 -4.49
C ARG A 26 -14.78 1.10 -3.76
N ALA A 27 -14.05 1.96 -4.46
CA ALA A 27 -13.08 2.84 -3.84
C ALA A 27 -13.83 3.90 -3.01
N VAL A 28 -13.63 3.89 -1.69
CA VAL A 28 -14.32 4.80 -0.76
C VAL A 28 -13.42 5.91 -0.25
N LYS A 29 -12.10 5.68 -0.22
CA LYS A 29 -11.13 6.71 0.15
C LYS A 29 -9.80 6.47 -0.54
N GLU A 30 -9.21 7.54 -1.04
CA GLU A 30 -7.86 7.53 -1.61
C GLU A 30 -6.97 8.54 -0.90
N LYS A 31 -5.71 8.17 -0.72
CA LYS A 31 -4.62 9.02 -0.22
C LYS A 31 -3.36 8.68 -1.00
N ARG A 32 -2.38 9.59 -1.04
CA ARG A 32 -1.07 9.32 -1.62
C ARG A 32 0.05 9.96 -0.82
N THR A 33 1.25 9.44 -0.97
CA THR A 33 2.47 10.09 -0.48
C THR A 33 2.78 11.32 -1.32
N ASN A 34 3.71 12.13 -0.84
CA ASN A 34 4.45 13.04 -1.70
C ASN A 34 5.30 12.25 -2.70
N ILE A 35 5.73 12.95 -3.75
CA ILE A 35 6.69 12.43 -4.71
C ILE A 35 8.06 12.37 -4.03
N ALA A 36 8.66 11.19 -4.00
CA ALA A 36 9.96 10.92 -3.40
C ALA A 36 11.02 10.69 -4.47
N LYS A 37 12.22 11.25 -4.25
CA LYS A 37 13.38 11.09 -5.13
C LYS A 37 14.16 9.81 -4.77
N PRO A 38 14.75 9.13 -5.77
CA PRO A 38 15.59 7.97 -5.51
C PRO A 38 16.90 8.36 -4.81
N SER A 39 17.37 7.49 -3.93
CA SER A 39 18.67 7.64 -3.27
C SER A 39 19.82 7.33 -4.24
N ARG A 40 21.07 7.48 -3.77
CA ARG A 40 22.27 7.10 -4.56
C ARG A 40 22.27 5.62 -4.96
N GLU A 41 21.62 4.76 -4.18
CA GLU A 41 21.48 3.32 -4.44
C GLU A 41 20.25 2.98 -5.29
N ALA A 42 19.63 3.98 -5.92
CA ALA A 42 18.38 3.88 -6.69
C ALA A 42 17.15 3.39 -5.90
N ASN A 43 17.24 3.32 -4.57
CA ASN A 43 16.10 2.97 -3.71
C ASN A 43 15.23 4.21 -3.42
N VAL A 44 13.90 4.07 -3.45
CA VAL A 44 12.95 5.11 -3.03
C VAL A 44 12.33 4.74 -1.68
N CYS A 45 12.39 5.65 -0.71
CA CYS A 45 11.84 5.44 0.63
C CYS A 45 10.65 6.36 0.90
N PHE A 46 9.58 5.81 1.47
CA PHE A 46 8.39 6.55 1.88
C PHE A 46 8.22 6.44 3.40
N ALA A 47 8.21 7.57 4.10
CA ALA A 47 8.07 7.64 5.56
C ALA A 47 6.78 8.36 5.98
N GLU A 48 5.71 8.17 5.22
CA GLU A 48 4.40 8.79 5.46
C GLU A 48 3.41 7.79 6.05
N GLY A 49 2.63 8.26 7.04
CA GLY A 49 1.60 7.46 7.69
C GLY A 49 0.19 7.81 7.19
N PHE A 50 -0.61 6.79 6.91
CA PHE A 50 -2.02 6.95 6.51
C PHE A 50 -2.96 6.40 7.58
N ASN A 51 -4.01 7.17 7.86
CA ASN A 51 -5.10 6.78 8.76
C ASN A 51 -6.41 6.65 7.99
N PHE A 52 -7.10 5.52 8.14
CA PHE A 52 -8.41 5.27 7.56
C PHE A 52 -9.39 4.93 8.68
N LYS A 53 -10.58 5.54 8.64
CA LYS A 53 -11.67 5.15 9.54
C LYS A 53 -12.41 3.98 8.90
N MET A 54 -12.51 2.87 9.63
CA MET A 54 -13.20 1.66 9.19
C MET A 54 -13.94 1.08 10.39
N ALA A 55 -15.24 0.83 10.24
CA ALA A 55 -16.01 0.12 11.26
C ALA A 55 -15.61 -1.37 11.28
N SER A 56 -15.60 -2.00 12.45
CA SER A 56 -15.26 -3.43 12.58
C SER A 56 -16.13 -4.32 11.71
N ALA A 57 -17.43 -4.02 11.60
CA ALA A 57 -18.38 -4.73 10.74
C ALA A 57 -18.04 -4.68 9.24
N GLN A 58 -17.16 -3.76 8.81
CA GLN A 58 -16.74 -3.61 7.42
C GLN A 58 -15.40 -4.30 7.12
N ALA A 59 -14.71 -4.86 8.13
CA ALA A 59 -13.37 -5.44 7.94
C ALA A 59 -13.37 -6.61 6.94
N ASP A 60 -14.40 -7.45 6.95
CA ASP A 60 -14.52 -8.61 6.05
C ASP A 60 -14.82 -8.23 4.60
N VAL A 61 -15.32 -7.01 4.38
CA VAL A 61 -15.62 -6.49 3.05
C VAL A 61 -14.64 -5.37 2.64
N SER A 62 -13.57 -5.15 3.40
CA SER A 62 -12.61 -4.08 3.10
C SER A 62 -11.30 -4.63 2.54
N SER A 63 -10.68 -3.82 1.67
CA SER A 63 -9.29 -4.00 1.26
C SER A 63 -8.57 -2.65 1.09
N LEU A 64 -7.26 -2.66 1.28
CA LEU A 64 -6.33 -1.57 1.02
C LEU A 64 -5.48 -1.95 -0.19
N ALA A 65 -5.59 -1.19 -1.27
CA ALA A 65 -4.75 -1.33 -2.45
C ALA A 65 -3.66 -0.26 -2.43
N PHE A 66 -2.41 -0.71 -2.47
CA PHE A 66 -1.22 0.13 -2.56
C PHE A 66 -0.72 0.05 -3.99
N HIS A 67 -0.70 1.19 -4.68
CA HIS A 67 -0.18 1.30 -6.04
C HIS A 67 1.08 2.15 -6.00
N VAL A 68 2.17 1.64 -6.55
CA VAL A 68 3.44 2.37 -6.66
C VAL A 68 3.50 2.95 -8.07
N PHE A 69 3.67 4.26 -8.15
CA PHE A 69 3.76 4.98 -9.41
C PHE A 69 5.15 5.57 -9.58
N GLN A 70 5.69 5.43 -10.79
CA GLN A 70 6.81 6.21 -11.27
C GLN A 70 6.28 7.56 -11.77
N HIS A 71 6.75 8.64 -11.17
CA HIS A 71 6.43 9.99 -11.59
C HIS A 71 7.34 10.42 -12.74
N THR A 72 6.73 10.89 -13.83
CA THR A 72 7.45 11.41 -15.01
C THR A 72 6.84 12.74 -15.45
N SER A 73 7.55 13.50 -16.28
CA SER A 73 7.06 14.77 -16.84
C SER A 73 5.84 14.61 -17.76
N GLY A 74 5.57 13.40 -18.25
CA GLY A 74 4.44 13.07 -19.10
C GLY A 74 3.30 12.45 -18.30
N TYR A 75 3.28 11.12 -18.28
CA TYR A 75 2.28 10.32 -17.57
C TYR A 75 2.93 9.47 -16.49
N ASP A 76 2.27 9.37 -15.35
CA ASP A 76 2.70 8.48 -14.28
C ASP A 76 2.53 7.02 -14.73
N LYS A 77 3.58 6.22 -14.56
CA LYS A 77 3.56 4.80 -14.91
C LYS A 77 3.32 3.96 -13.65
N LEU A 78 2.34 3.07 -13.68
CA LEU A 78 2.18 2.08 -12.63
C LEU A 78 3.36 1.11 -12.67
N ILE A 79 4.11 1.05 -11.57
CA ILE A 79 5.18 0.08 -11.36
C ILE A 79 4.59 -1.27 -10.94
N GLY A 80 3.61 -1.22 -10.04
CA GLY A 80 2.98 -2.41 -9.50
C GLY A 80 2.12 -2.08 -8.29
N LYS A 81 1.46 -3.10 -7.77
CA LYS A 81 0.51 -2.97 -6.67
C LYS A 81 0.66 -4.11 -5.66
N VAL A 82 0.19 -3.85 -4.45
CA VAL A 82 -0.12 -4.87 -3.45
C VAL A 82 -1.48 -4.59 -2.84
N VAL A 83 -2.26 -5.64 -2.62
CA VAL A 83 -3.56 -5.54 -1.95
C VAL A 83 -3.47 -6.25 -0.61
N LEU A 84 -3.92 -5.60 0.46
CA LEU A 84 -4.17 -6.19 1.77
C LEU A 84 -5.67 -6.17 2.02
N GLY A 85 -6.26 -7.25 2.50
CA GLY A 85 -7.70 -7.29 2.69
C GLY A 85 -8.14 -8.65 3.21
N SER A 86 -9.43 -8.76 3.52
CA SER A 86 -10.01 -10.00 3.99
C SER A 86 -9.81 -11.17 3.01
N TYR A 87 -10.25 -12.35 3.45
CA TYR A 87 -10.25 -13.55 2.61
C TYR A 87 -11.13 -13.40 1.35
N MET A 88 -11.91 -12.32 1.20
CA MET A 88 -12.61 -12.04 -0.06
C MET A 88 -11.68 -11.47 -1.14
N PHE A 89 -10.58 -10.83 -0.75
CA PHE A 89 -9.72 -10.06 -1.67
C PHE A 89 -8.30 -10.62 -1.81
N THR A 90 -7.78 -11.27 -0.77
CA THR A 90 -6.35 -11.65 -0.74
C THR A 90 -6.15 -13.06 -0.20
N ARG A 91 -4.96 -13.62 -0.44
CA ARG A 91 -4.54 -14.94 0.05
C ARG A 91 -3.11 -14.89 0.57
N GLY A 92 -2.69 -15.94 1.26
CA GLY A 92 -1.31 -16.11 1.71
C GLY A 92 -0.83 -14.99 2.62
N LYS A 93 0.37 -14.45 2.33
CA LYS A 93 1.04 -13.47 3.19
C LYS A 93 0.24 -12.18 3.40
N ALA A 94 -0.42 -11.66 2.36
CA ALA A 94 -1.25 -10.47 2.43
C ALA A 94 -2.46 -10.67 3.36
N LEU A 95 -3.13 -11.81 3.24
CA LEU A 95 -4.26 -12.19 4.09
C LEU A 95 -3.81 -12.36 5.55
N ASN A 96 -2.67 -13.02 5.77
CA ASN A 96 -2.12 -13.21 7.11
C ASN A 96 -1.82 -11.86 7.78
N GLN A 97 -1.19 -10.91 7.08
CA GLN A 97 -0.97 -9.59 7.64
C GLN A 97 -2.27 -8.86 7.95
N TRP A 98 -3.26 -8.93 7.05
CA TRP A 98 -4.57 -8.31 7.30
C TRP A 98 -5.20 -8.87 8.57
N ASN A 99 -5.27 -10.21 8.69
CA ASN A 99 -5.84 -10.87 9.86
C ASN A 99 -5.10 -10.51 11.16
N THR A 100 -3.76 -10.45 11.13
CA THR A 100 -2.98 -10.00 12.30
C THR A 100 -3.31 -8.56 12.69
N ALA A 101 -3.41 -7.64 11.73
CA ALA A 101 -3.71 -6.23 11.99
C ALA A 101 -5.13 -6.04 12.58
N ILE A 102 -6.11 -6.80 12.11
CA ILE A 102 -7.49 -6.74 12.63
C ILE A 102 -7.61 -7.41 14.01
N ALA A 103 -6.94 -8.55 14.22
CA ALA A 103 -6.97 -9.27 15.50
C ALA A 103 -6.25 -8.53 16.63
N ARG A 104 -5.28 -7.66 16.29
CA ARG A 104 -4.43 -6.94 17.26
C ARG A 104 -4.37 -5.44 16.93
N PRO A 105 -5.49 -4.69 17.08
CA PRO A 105 -5.58 -3.31 16.60
C PRO A 105 -4.64 -2.31 17.28
N MET A 106 -4.10 -2.65 18.46
CA MET A 106 -3.16 -1.81 19.22
C MET A 106 -1.69 -2.15 18.95
N GLU A 107 -1.42 -3.21 18.18
CA GLU A 107 -0.06 -3.64 17.84
C GLU A 107 0.32 -3.19 16.43
N HIS A 108 1.59 -2.80 16.25
CA HIS A 108 2.12 -2.50 14.93
C HIS A 108 2.54 -3.79 14.22
N SER A 109 1.96 -4.05 13.04
CA SER A 109 2.38 -5.16 12.18
C SER A 109 3.18 -4.62 10.98
N GLN A 110 4.41 -5.08 10.80
CA GLN A 110 5.23 -4.76 9.63
C GLN A 110 5.55 -6.03 8.85
N CYS A 111 5.37 -5.98 7.53
CA CYS A 111 5.66 -7.09 6.65
C CYS A 111 5.99 -6.59 5.24
N TRP A 112 6.98 -7.22 4.62
CA TRP A 112 7.37 -6.96 3.23
C TRP A 112 6.47 -7.69 2.25
N HIS A 113 6.10 -7.03 1.16
CA HIS A 113 5.36 -7.63 0.05
C HIS A 113 6.07 -7.40 -1.27
N THR A 114 5.95 -8.39 -2.15
CA THR A 114 6.34 -8.24 -3.55
C THR A 114 5.22 -7.51 -4.28
N LEU A 115 5.58 -6.55 -5.14
CA LEU A 115 4.62 -5.89 -6.02
C LEU A 115 4.24 -6.84 -7.16
N SER A 116 2.96 -6.90 -7.48
CA SER A 116 2.43 -7.56 -8.68
C SER A 116 2.01 -6.51 -9.70
N GLU A 117 2.10 -6.83 -10.99
CA GLU A 117 1.52 -6.01 -12.06
C GLU A 117 -0.03 -6.08 -12.08
#